data_AF-A0A183GN35-F1
#
_entry.id   AF-A0A183GN35-F1
#
_cell.length_a   1.000
_cell.length_b   1.000
_cell.length_c   1.000
_cell.angle_alpha   90.00
_cell.angle_beta   90.00
_cell.angle_gamma   90.00
#
_symmetry.space_group_name_H-M   'P 1'
#
loop_
_entity.id
_entity.type
_entity.pdbx_description
1 polymer ?
#
loop_
_entity_poly.entity_id
_entity_poly.type
_entity_poly.pdbx_seq_one_letter_code
_entity_poly.pdbx_strand_id
1 'polypeptide(L)' 'MSNDQQDVQQSQRHGRCGRVSRNQEILVKLVFDDGRITHEAAQIAGVIENTARSIINSYIVQTRRRNS' A
#
# COMPACT_ATOMS: atom_id res chain seq x y z
N MET A 1 27.62 4.12 -39.04
CA MET A 1 27.79 3.30 -37.83
C MET A 1 27.45 4.22 -36.66
N SER A 2 26.18 4.40 -36.25
CA SER A 2 25.40 3.55 -35.30
C SER A 2 26.22 3.25 -34.03
N ASN A 3 25.87 3.70 -32.82
CA ASN A 3 24.53 3.83 -32.24
C ASN A 3 24.36 5.05 -31.34
N ASP A 4 23.25 5.74 -31.59
CA ASP A 4 22.50 6.59 -30.71
C ASP A 4 22.07 5.90 -29.40
N GLN A 5 21.79 6.77 -28.42
CA GLN A 5 20.73 6.63 -27.43
C GLN A 5 20.95 5.56 -26.33
N GLN A 6 21.38 6.05 -25.17
CA GLN A 6 21.08 5.40 -23.89
C GLN A 6 19.58 5.55 -23.59
N ASP A 7 18.77 4.76 -24.28
CA ASP A 7 17.52 4.18 -23.78
C ASP A 7 17.94 3.22 -22.66
N VAL A 8 17.49 3.30 -21.41
CA VAL A 8 16.23 2.85 -20.79
C VAL A 8 16.43 3.24 -19.30
N GLN A 9 15.55 3.85 -18.50
CA GLN A 9 14.10 3.81 -18.48
C GLN A 9 13.62 4.91 -17.50
N GLN A 10 13.73 6.18 -17.88
CA GLN A 10 12.98 7.25 -17.22
C GLN A 10 11.52 7.23 -17.68
N SER A 11 10.79 6.14 -17.42
CA SER A 11 9.36 6.11 -17.71
C SER A 11 8.68 4.95 -17.02
N GLN A 12 8.25 5.15 -15.78
CA GLN A 12 6.88 4.80 -15.36
C GLN A 12 6.36 5.85 -14.38
N ARG A 13 6.20 7.08 -14.88
CA ARG A 13 5.11 7.95 -14.44
C ARG A 13 3.79 7.32 -14.91
N HIS A 14 3.39 6.20 -14.32
CA HIS A 14 2.06 5.63 -14.55
C HIS A 14 1.18 5.96 -13.35
N GLY A 15 0.28 6.91 -13.57
CA GLY A 15 -0.62 7.45 -12.57
C GLY A 15 -1.36 6.37 -11.80
N ARG A 16 -1.16 6.36 -10.49
CA ARG A 16 -2.06 5.71 -9.52
C ARG A 16 -2.28 6.60 -8.32
N CYS A 17 -2.45 7.90 -8.56
CA CYS A 17 -3.25 8.71 -7.66
C CYS A 17 -4.71 8.33 -7.92
N GLY A 18 -5.35 7.57 -7.01
CA GLY A 18 -6.79 7.29 -7.10
C GLY A 18 -7.26 5.93 -6.58
N ARG A 19 -6.36 4.96 -6.39
CA ARG A 19 -6.66 3.71 -5.67
C ARG A 19 -5.78 3.67 -4.46
N VAL A 20 -6.36 3.80 -3.27
CA VAL A 20 -5.83 3.07 -2.10
C VAL A 20 -5.48 1.68 -2.64
N SER A 21 -4.20 1.31 -2.63
CA SER A 21 -3.76 0.17 -3.44
C SER A 21 -4.60 -1.04 -3.03
N ARG A 22 -5.06 -1.87 -3.97
CA ARG A 22 -5.94 -3.03 -3.65
C ARG A 22 -5.39 -3.82 -2.45
N ASN A 23 -4.07 -3.89 -2.34
CA ASN A 23 -3.33 -4.51 -1.25
C ASN A 23 -3.50 -3.76 0.09
N GLN A 24 -3.55 -2.43 0.11
CA GLN A 24 -3.91 -1.64 1.29
C GLN A 24 -5.34 -1.90 1.75
N GLU A 25 -6.30 -1.99 0.82
CA GLU A 25 -7.70 -2.29 1.19
C GLU A 25 -7.83 -3.70 1.77
N ILE A 26 -7.20 -4.69 1.13
CA ILE A 26 -7.12 -6.07 1.63
C ILE A 26 -6.48 -6.09 3.02
N LEU A 27 -5.36 -5.38 3.21
CA LEU A 27 -4.68 -5.29 4.50
C LEU A 27 -5.60 -4.74 5.59
N VAL A 28 -6.32 -3.65 5.32
CA VAL A 28 -7.26 -3.04 6.28
C VAL A 28 -8.38 -4.02 6.62
N LYS A 29 -9.01 -4.66 5.62
CA LYS A 29 -10.06 -5.67 5.87
C LYS A 29 -9.57 -6.85 6.71
N LEU A 30 -8.40 -7.39 6.40
CA LEU A 30 -7.81 -8.49 7.18
C LEU A 30 -7.58 -8.10 8.65
N VAL A 31 -7.13 -6.87 8.92
CA VAL A 31 -6.83 -6.43 10.29
C VAL A 31 -8.09 -6.05 11.06
N PHE A 32 -9.04 -5.36 10.43
CA PHE A 32 -10.22 -4.81 11.12
C PHE A 32 -11.47 -5.69 11.03
N ASP A 33 -11.69 -6.39 9.92
CA ASP A 33 -12.86 -7.26 9.73
C ASP A 33 -12.54 -8.69 10.20
N ASP A 34 -11.39 -9.24 9.80
CA ASP A 34 -10.99 -10.62 10.14
C ASP A 34 -10.18 -10.72 11.46
N GLY A 35 -9.79 -9.58 12.05
CA GLY A 35 -9.03 -9.55 13.31
C GLY A 35 -7.60 -10.11 13.22
N ARG A 36 -7.03 -10.22 12.02
CA ARG A 36 -5.67 -10.72 11.81
C ARG A 36 -4.63 -9.76 12.39
N ILE A 37 -3.55 -10.31 12.91
CA ILE A 37 -2.38 -9.51 13.28
C ILE A 37 -1.72 -8.92 12.03
N THR A 38 -1.19 -7.70 12.14
CA THR A 38 -0.63 -6.94 11.01
C THR A 38 0.43 -7.72 10.21
N HIS A 39 1.23 -8.55 10.88
CA HIS A 39 2.26 -9.37 10.23
C HIS A 39 1.65 -10.42 9.28
N GLU A 40 0.63 -11.16 9.72
CA GLU A 40 -0.09 -12.13 8.88
C GLU A 40 -0.82 -11.42 7.73
N ALA A 41 -1.51 -10.33 8.03
CA ALA A 41 -2.26 -9.57 7.04
C ALA A 41 -1.34 -8.97 5.96
N ALA A 42 -0.13 -8.55 6.34
CA ALA A 42 0.87 -8.03 5.41
C ALA A 42 1.38 -9.11 4.45
N GLN A 43 1.62 -10.33 4.95
CA GLN A 43 2.00 -11.47 4.10
C GLN A 43 0.90 -11.82 3.10
N ILE A 44 -0.36 -11.91 3.55
CA ILE A 44 -1.51 -12.22 2.70
C ILE A 44 -1.73 -11.13 1.65
N ALA A 45 -1.61 -9.85 2.04
CA ALA A 45 -1.80 -8.71 1.15
C ALA A 45 -0.60 -8.44 0.23
N GLY A 46 0.53 -9.14 0.41
CA GLY A 46 1.76 -8.88 -0.32
C GLY A 46 2.32 -7.47 -0.07
N VAL A 47 2.22 -6.99 1.18
CA VAL A 47 2.71 -5.68 1.62
C VAL A 47 3.88 -5.87 2.56
N ILE A 48 4.91 -5.03 2.45
CA ILE A 48 6.03 -5.04 3.40
C ILE A 48 5.51 -4.66 4.79
N GLU A 49 5.87 -5.42 5.83
CA GLU A 49 5.32 -5.27 7.17
C GLU A 49 5.45 -3.84 7.73
N ASN A 50 6.58 -3.18 7.52
CA ASN A 50 6.77 -1.80 7.97
C ASN A 50 5.79 -0.82 7.28
N THR A 51 5.55 -1.02 5.99
CA THR A 51 4.54 -0.27 5.23
C THR A 51 3.15 -0.59 5.74
N ALA A 52 2.84 -1.86 5.98
CA ALA A 52 1.56 -2.30 6.53
C ALA A 52 1.25 -1.67 7.89
N ARG A 53 2.23 -1.64 8.79
CA ARG A 53 2.11 -1.01 10.11
C ARG A 53 1.84 0.49 9.99
N SER A 54 2.53 1.18 9.09
CA SER A 54 2.29 2.61 8.82
C SER A 54 0.86 2.86 8.29
N ILE A 55 0.39 2.02 7.36
CA ILE A 55 -0.98 2.09 6.80
C ILE A 55 -2.03 1.91 7.89
N ILE A 56 -1.92 0.84 8.69
CA ILE A 56 -2.88 0.53 9.76
C ILE A 56 -2.91 1.65 10.80
N ASN A 57 -1.75 2.14 11.24
CA ASN A 57 -1.69 3.25 12.19
C ASN A 57 -2.36 4.52 11.64
N SER A 58 -2.12 4.85 10.38
CA SER A 58 -2.78 5.98 9.70
C SER A 58 -4.30 5.80 9.67
N TYR A 59 -4.77 4.57 9.44
CA TYR A 59 -6.21 4.25 9.42
C TYR A 59 -6.85 4.40 10.81
N ILE A 60 -6.20 3.91 11.87
CA ILE A 60 -6.67 4.06 13.26
C ILE A 60 -6.81 5.55 13.63
N VAL A 61 -5.81 6.37 13.29
CA VAL A 61 -5.83 7.80 13.58
C VAL A 61 -6.99 8.50 12.85
N GLN A 62 -7.24 8.15 11.59
CA GLN A 62 -8.35 8.71 10.82
C GLN A 62 -9.71 8.29 11.39
N THR A 63 -9.89 7.02 11.77
CA THR A 63 -11.15 6.54 12.36
C THR A 63 -11.42 7.20 13.71
N ARG A 64 -10.40 7.42 14.54
CA ARG A 64 -10.54 8.15 15.81
C ARG A 64 -10.94 9.62 15.62
N ARG A 65 -10.50 10.26 14.55
CA ARG A 65 -10.85 11.66 14.21
C ARG A 65 -12.29 11.80 13.71
N ARG A 66 -12.90 10.73 13.18
CA ARG A 66 -14.24 10.77 12.58
C ARG A 66 -15.38 10.59 13.59
N ASN A 67 -15.08 10.12 14.80
CA ASN A 67 -16.06 9.93 15.89
C ASN A 67 -15.96 10.99 17.01
N SER A 68 -15.36 12.16 16.71
CA SER A 68 -15.23 13.28 17.66
C SER A 68 -16.12 14.45 17.28
#